data_AF-F3GPV2-F1
#
_entry.id   AF-F3GPV2-F1
#
_cell.length_a   1.000
_cell.length_b   1.000
_cell.length_c   1.000
_cell.angle_alpha   90.00
_cell.angle_beta   90.00
_cell.angle_gamma   90.00
#
_symmetry.space_group_name_H-M   'P 1'
#
loop_
_entity.id
_entity.type
_entity.pdbx_description
1 polymer ?
#
loop_
_entity_poly.entity_id
_entity_poly.type
_entity_poly.pdbx_seq_one_letter_code
_entity_poly.pdbx_strand_id
1 'polypeptide(L)' 'YSIDEAFADLTGMPGDLTELGRSIRSKVHRCTGIPVGVGIAPTKTLAKLANHTAKRLQAHT' A
#
# COMPACT_ATOMS: atom_id res chain seq x y z
N TYR A 1 10.41 4.84 9.48
CA TYR A 1 10.24 3.57 8.76
C TYR A 1 10.68 2.48 9.71
N SER A 2 9.84 1.47 9.93
CA SER A 2 10.05 0.34 10.85
C SER A 2 10.22 -0.95 10.05
N ILE A 3 10.50 -2.06 10.74
CA ILE A 3 10.69 -3.37 10.12
C ILE A 3 9.49 -3.84 9.27
N ASP A 4 8.29 -3.33 9.55
CA ASP A 4 7.02 -3.63 8.89
C ASP A 4 6.52 -2.52 7.94
N GLU A 5 7.30 -1.44 7.74
CA GLU A 5 6.89 -0.28 6.94
C GLU A 5 7.96 0.16 5.93
N ALA A 6 7.59 0.16 4.64
CA ALA A 6 8.43 0.63 3.55
C ALA A 6 7.73 1.68 2.68
N PHE A 7 8.52 2.55 2.04
CA PHE A 7 8.05 3.54 1.07
C PHE A 7 8.79 3.33 -0.25
N ALA A 8 8.04 3.41 -1.36
CA ALA A 8 8.58 3.34 -2.70
C ALA A 8 8.21 4.63 -3.45
N ASP A 9 9.16 5.15 -4.22
CA ASP A 9 8.89 6.22 -5.18
C ASP A 9 8.33 5.58 -6.47
N LEU A 10 7.20 6.09 -6.94
CA LEU A 10 6.51 5.62 -8.14
C LEU A 10 6.57 6.65 -9.28
N THR A 11 7.41 7.68 -9.15
CA THR A 11 7.57 8.73 -10.17
C THR A 11 7.94 8.12 -11.52
N GLY A 12 7.17 8.48 -12.55
CA GLY A 12 7.37 7.97 -13.92
C GLY A 12 6.89 6.54 -14.15
N MET A 13 6.27 5.89 -13.16
CA MET A 13 5.71 4.55 -13.34
C MET A 13 4.43 4.62 -14.19
N PRO A 14 4.36 3.90 -15.32
CA PRO A 14 3.17 3.91 -16.18
C PRO A 14 2.04 3.05 -15.61
N GLY A 15 0.81 3.30 -16.05
CA GLY A 15 -0.36 2.47 -15.75
C GLY A 15 -1.18 2.90 -14.53
N ASP A 16 -2.17 2.08 -14.16
CA ASP A 16 -3.04 2.34 -13.01
C ASP A 16 -2.34 1.95 -11.71
N LEU A 17 -2.04 2.96 -10.88
CA LEU A 17 -1.42 2.78 -9.57
C LEU A 17 -2.32 1.96 -8.61
N THR A 18 -3.63 1.96 -8.83
CA THR A 18 -4.59 1.15 -8.06
C THR A 18 -4.39 -0.33 -8.33
N GLU A 19 -4.26 -0.72 -9.60
CA GLU A 19 -3.93 -2.10 -10.00
C GLU A 19 -2.56 -2.52 -9.49
N LEU A 20 -1.56 -1.62 -9.58
CA LEU A 20 -0.25 -1.85 -8.97
C LEU A 20 -0.39 -2.15 -7.47
N GLY A 21 -1.10 -1.31 -6.72
CA GLY A 21 -1.27 -1.48 -5.28
C GLY A 21 -1.94 -2.81 -4.92
N ARG A 22 -2.96 -3.24 -5.69
CA ARG A 22 -3.61 -4.55 -5.54
C ARG A 22 -2.65 -5.70 -5.85
N SER A 23 -1.85 -5.57 -6.92
CA SER A 23 -0.85 -6.55 -7.33
C SER A 23 0.24 -6.72 -6.26
N ILE A 24 0.77 -5.61 -5.71
CA ILE A 24 1.73 -5.63 -4.60
C ILE A 24 1.15 -6.36 -3.39
N ARG A 25 -0.07 -6.01 -2.97
CA ARG A 25 -0.74 -6.67 -1.84
C ARG A 25 -0.86 -8.17 -2.06
N SER A 26 -1.32 -8.59 -3.24
CA SER A 26 -1.48 -10.00 -3.61
C SER A 26 -0.14 -10.74 -3.61
N LYS A 27 0.90 -10.13 -4.21
CA LYS A 27 2.23 -10.73 -4.32
C LYS A 27 2.90 -10.89 -2.97
N VAL A 28 2.84 -9.87 -2.10
CA VAL A 28 3.37 -9.96 -0.73
C VAL A 28 2.66 -11.08 0.03
N HIS A 29 1.32 -11.11 0.00
CA HIS A 29 0.56 -12.17 0.65
C HIS A 29 0.92 -13.57 0.12
N ARG A 30 1.09 -13.73 -1.20
CA ARG A 30 1.49 -15.01 -1.81
C ARG A 30 2.89 -15.44 -1.39
N CYS A 31 3.83 -14.51 -1.28
CA CYS A 31 5.23 -14.82 -0.98
C CYS A 31 5.49 -15.02 0.52
N THR A 32 4.77 -14.31 1.40
CA THR A 32 5.06 -14.30 2.84
C THR A 32 3.93 -14.86 3.70
N GLY A 33 2.72 -14.99 3.17
CA GLY A 33 1.52 -15.30 3.95
C GLY A 33 1.00 -14.14 4.82
N ILE A 34 1.65 -12.97 4.78
CA ILE A 34 1.32 -11.85 5.67
C ILE A 34 0.41 -10.86 4.93
N PRO A 35 -0.79 -10.54 5.47
CA PRO A 35 -1.64 -9.52 4.90
C PRO A 35 -1.02 -8.13 5.12
N VAL A 36 -0.96 -7.34 4.05
CA VAL A 36 -0.42 -5.97 4.09
C VAL A 36 -1.40 -4.95 3.53
N GLY A 37 -1.26 -3.70 3.97
CA GLY A 37 -1.99 -2.55 3.41
C GLY A 37 -1.07 -1.71 2.54
N VAL A 38 -1.59 -1.22 1.41
CA VAL A 38 -0.87 -0.37 0.47
C VAL A 38 -1.58 0.98 0.36
N GLY A 39 -0.88 2.06 0.65
CA GLY A 39 -1.35 3.43 0.45
C GLY A 39 -0.47 4.15 -0.57
N ILE A 40 -1.09 4.81 -1.54
CA ILE A 40 -0.39 5.55 -2.60
C ILE A 40 -0.89 6.99 -2.55
N ALA A 41 0.04 7.94 -2.45
CA ALA A 41 -0.27 9.36 -2.46
C ALA A 41 0.98 10.19 -2.85
N PRO A 42 0.83 11.49 -3.18
CA PRO A 42 1.94 12.33 -3.64
C PRO A 42 3.06 12.55 -2.61
N THR A 43 2.80 12.34 -1.32
CA THR A 43 3.80 12.48 -0.26
C THR A 43 3.78 11.28 0.68
N LYS A 44 4.90 11.04 1.37
CA LYS A 44 5.02 9.93 2.33
C LYS A 44 3.99 10.02 3.45
N THR A 45 3.76 11.22 3.98
CA THR A 45 2.76 11.43 5.04
C THR A 45 1.36 11.11 4.55
N LEU A 46 0.98 11.57 3.35
CA LEU A 46 -0.32 11.26 2.76
C LEU A 46 -0.47 9.77 2.42
N ALA A 47 0.59 9.11 1.96
CA ALA A 47 0.57 7.69 1.64
C ALA A 47 0.36 6.84 2.91
N LYS A 48 1.01 7.23 4.02
CA LYS A 48 0.80 6.62 5.34
C LYS A 48 -0.62 6.82 5.83
N LEU A 49 -1.16 8.03 5.69
CA LEU A 49 -2.54 8.34 6.05
C LEU A 49 -3.54 7.53 5.20
N ALA A 50 -3.33 7.45 3.88
CA ALA A 50 -4.17 6.66 2.99
C ALA A 50 -4.21 5.17 3.40
N ASN A 51 -3.05 4.58 3.72
CA ASN A 51 -2.98 3.21 4.22
C ASN A 51 -3.71 3.04 5.56
N HIS A 52 -3.54 3.99 6.48
CA HIS A 52 -4.23 3.97 7.76
C HIS A 52 -5.75 4.04 7.61
N THR A 53 -6.26 4.95 6.77
CA THR A 53 -7.70 5.08 6.49
C THR A 53 -8.25 3.83 5.81
N ALA A 54 -7.53 3.26 4.85
CA ALA A 54 -7.96 2.04 4.16
C ALA A 54 -8.14 0.85 5.12
N LYS A 55 -7.23 0.69 6.08
CA LYS A 55 -7.35 -0.35 7.12
C LYS A 55 -8.54 -0.11 8.04
N ARG A 56 -8.80 1.16 8.42
CA ARG A 56 -9.96 1.51 9.25
C ARG A 56 -11.29 1.24 8.54
N LEU A 57 -11.41 1.57 7.26
CA LEU A 57 -12.62 1.31 6.48
C LEU A 57 -12.91 -0.18 6.33
N GLN A 58 -11.87 -1.00 6.11
CA GLN A 58 -12.00 -2.47 6.07
C GLN A 58 -12.48 -3.08 7.39
N ALA A 59 -12.19 -2.44 8.53
CA ALA A 59 -12.66 -2.93 9.83
C ALA A 59 -14.16 -2.64 10.11
N HIS A 60 -14.81 -1.81 9.28
CA HIS A 60 -16.21 -1.39 9.44
C HIS A 60 -17.13 -1.95 8.34
N THR A 61 -16.64 -2.87 7.51
CA THR A 61 -17.39 -3.58 6.46
C THR A 61 -17.32 -5.08 6.73
#